data_AF-A0A261BH35-F1
#
_entry.id   AF-A0A261BH35-F1
#
_cell.length_a   1.000
_cell.length_b   1.000
_cell.length_c   1.000
_cell.angle_alpha   90.00
_cell.angle_beta   90.00
_cell.angle_gamma   90.00
#
_symmetry.space_group_name_H-M   'P 1'
#
loop_
_entity.id
_entity.type
_entity.pdbx_description
1 polymer ?
#
loop_
_entity_poly.entity_id
_entity_poly.type
_entity_poly.pdbx_seq_one_letter_code
_entity_poly.pdbx_strand_id
1 'polypeptide(L)'
;MAKSLRSKFKRKVRAIARTKKQPKTDAFLQKAIEKRDQYEKVEAEKALADGTTTTEKMDVTSDAATINTKTLRKKDGSFPSWLSGTQKKKATKKSKAIKKSKNKTAKNFR
;
A
#
# COMPACT_ATOMS: atom_id res chain seq x y z
N MET A 1 34.80 33.92 -5.42
CA MET A 1 35.22 32.55 -5.84
C MET A 1 34.70 31.52 -4.83
N ALA A 2 34.05 30.46 -5.30
CA ALA A 2 33.64 29.36 -4.42
C ALA A 2 34.87 28.51 -4.02
N LYS A 3 34.83 27.91 -2.83
CA LYS A 3 35.89 27.00 -2.36
C LYS A 3 35.84 25.68 -3.14
N SER A 4 37.01 25.17 -3.53
CA SER A 4 37.13 23.90 -4.25
C SER A 4 36.59 22.71 -3.45
N LEU A 5 36.20 21.64 -4.16
CA LEU A 5 35.73 20.40 -3.53
C LEU A 5 36.78 19.83 -2.58
N ARG A 6 38.07 19.91 -2.94
CA ARG A 6 39.18 19.35 -2.17
C ARG A 6 39.70 20.29 -1.07
N SER A 7 39.15 21.51 -0.95
CA SER A 7 39.52 22.47 0.08
C SER A 7 39.41 21.87 1.48
N LYS A 8 40.44 22.09 2.31
CA LYS A 8 40.51 21.60 3.69
C LYS A 8 39.32 22.07 4.52
N PHE A 9 38.87 23.31 4.32
CA PHE A 9 37.69 23.85 5.00
C PHE A 9 36.41 23.06 4.67
N LYS A 10 36.13 22.81 3.39
CA LYS A 10 34.95 22.04 2.97
C LYS A 10 35.03 20.58 3.41
N ARG A 11 36.23 19.99 3.42
CA ARG A 11 36.45 18.64 3.98
C ARG A 11 36.15 18.58 5.47
N LYS A 12 36.62 19.54 6.26
CA LYS A 12 36.34 19.64 7.70
C LYS A 12 34.84 19.77 7.98
N VAL A 13 34.15 20.67 7.28
CA VAL A 13 32.69 20.84 7.43
C VAL A 13 31.93 19.56 7.10
N ARG A 14 32.30 18.85 6.02
CA ARG A 14 31.68 17.56 5.68
C ARG A 14 31.96 16.48 6.71
N ALA A 15 33.16 16.44 7.29
CA ALA A 15 33.47 15.49 8.36
C ALA A 15 32.56 15.72 9.58
N ILE A 16 32.40 16.97 10.02
CA ILE A 16 31.49 17.35 11.12
C ILE A 16 30.03 16.98 10.79
N ALA A 17 29.60 17.22 9.54
CA ALA A 17 28.26 16.85 9.12
C ALA A 17 28.04 15.32 9.12
N ARG A 18 29.07 14.54 8.74
CA ARG A 18 29.02 13.07 8.80
C ARG A 18 28.96 12.57 10.23
N THR A 19 29.84 13.03 11.12
CA THR A 19 29.82 12.58 12.54
C THR A 19 28.48 12.85 13.22
N LYS A 20 27.81 13.96 12.87
CA LYS A 20 26.46 14.27 13.37
C LYS A 20 25.37 13.35 12.80
N LYS A 21 25.48 12.95 11.53
CA LYS A 21 24.44 12.19 10.82
C LYS A 21 24.59 10.68 11.00
N GLN A 22 25.83 10.18 11.04
CA GLN A 22 26.20 8.78 11.10
C GLN A 22 25.41 7.98 12.14
N PRO A 23 25.40 8.34 13.45
CA PRO A 23 24.72 7.52 14.45
C PRO A 23 23.20 7.46 14.25
N LYS A 24 22.61 8.53 13.69
CA LYS A 24 21.17 8.59 13.43
C LYS A 24 20.80 7.70 12.25
N THR A 25 21.55 7.81 11.17
CA THR A 25 21.31 7.00 9.97
C THR A 25 21.56 5.53 10.25
N ASP A 26 22.61 5.22 10.99
CA ASP A 26 22.97 3.83 11.32
C ASP A 26 21.88 3.19 12.20
N ALA A 27 21.38 3.90 13.22
CA ALA A 27 20.28 3.42 14.03
C ALA A 27 18.99 3.19 13.22
N PHE A 28 18.67 4.06 12.24
CA PHE A 28 17.52 3.86 11.37
C PHE A 28 17.68 2.65 10.45
N LEU A 29 18.88 2.46 9.89
CA LEU A 29 19.18 1.33 9.03
C LEU A 29 19.16 0.00 9.80
N GLN A 30 19.72 -0.03 11.00
CA GLN A 30 19.66 -1.20 11.89
C GLN A 30 18.21 -1.57 12.23
N LYS A 31 17.37 -0.60 12.61
CA LYS A 31 15.93 -0.84 12.85
C LYS A 31 15.21 -1.38 11.60
N ALA A 32 15.60 -0.93 10.41
CA ALA A 32 15.01 -1.43 9.17
C ALA A 32 15.39 -2.90 8.92
N ILE A 33 16.64 -3.28 9.19
CA ILE A 33 17.12 -4.66 9.11
C ILE A 33 16.38 -5.53 10.14
N GLU A 34 16.32 -5.11 11.40
CA GLU A 34 15.60 -5.84 12.46
C GLU A 34 14.13 -6.08 12.10
N LYS A 35 13.45 -5.06 11.54
CA LYS A 35 12.06 -5.19 11.09
C LYS A 35 11.91 -6.18 9.93
N ARG A 36 12.87 -6.20 9.00
CA ARG A 36 12.88 -7.19 7.91
C ARG A 36 13.06 -8.59 8.48
N ASP A 37 14.03 -8.78 9.37
CA ASP A 37 14.32 -10.10 9.94
C ASP A 37 13.15 -10.62 10.79
N GLN A 38 12.43 -9.74 11.50
CA GLN A 38 11.18 -10.09 12.18
C GLN A 38 10.10 -10.53 11.20
N TYR A 39 9.94 -9.83 10.08
CA TYR A 39 8.96 -10.19 9.05
C TYR A 39 9.30 -11.55 8.43
N GLU A 40 10.56 -11.80 8.07
CA GLU A 40 11.02 -13.08 7.52
C GLU A 40 10.79 -14.23 8.51
N LYS A 41 11.03 -14.03 9.81
CA LYS A 41 10.74 -15.03 10.84
C LYS A 41 9.24 -15.34 10.94
N VAL A 42 8.39 -14.31 10.98
CA VAL A 42 6.94 -14.48 11.05
C VAL A 42 6.40 -15.18 9.79
N GLU A 43 6.92 -14.83 8.60
CA GLU A 43 6.50 -15.50 7.36
C GLU A 43 7.03 -16.94 7.29
N ALA A 44 8.23 -17.23 7.81
CA ALA A 44 8.73 -18.59 7.91
C ALA A 44 7.91 -19.45 8.90
N GLU A 45 7.52 -18.88 10.04
CA GLU A 45 6.61 -19.55 11.01
C GLU A 45 5.23 -19.82 10.40
N LYS A 46 4.68 -18.88 9.63
CA LYS A 46 3.43 -19.09 8.88
C LYS A 46 3.59 -20.16 7.80
N ALA A 47 4.69 -20.15 7.05
CA ALA A 47 4.95 -21.15 6.02
C ALA A 47 5.13 -22.57 6.60
N LEU A 48 5.73 -22.69 7.79
CA LEU A 48 5.81 -23.96 8.51
C LEU A 48 4.45 -24.41 9.05
N ALA A 49 3.60 -23.50 9.50
CA ALA A 49 2.24 -23.82 9.91
C ALA A 49 1.35 -24.25 8.73
N ASP A 50 1.49 -23.59 7.57
CA ASP A 50 0.73 -23.90 6.35
C ASP A 50 1.27 -25.13 5.60
N GLY A 51 2.49 -25.61 5.92
CA GLY A 51 3.13 -26.77 5.29
C GLY A 51 2.51 -28.14 5.59
N THR A 52 1.42 -28.21 6.37
CA THR A 52 0.74 -29.48 6.69
C THR A 52 -0.57 -29.69 5.91
N THR A 53 -1.02 -28.72 5.11
CA THR A 53 -2.23 -28.89 4.31
C THR A 53 -2.05 -28.33 2.90
N THR A 54 -1.82 -29.27 1.99
CA THR A 54 -2.40 -29.26 0.65
C THR A 54 -1.73 -28.32 -0.36
N THR A 55 -0.76 -28.91 -1.06
CA THR A 55 -0.70 -28.97 -2.53
C THR A 55 -1.22 -27.74 -3.27
N GLU A 56 -0.29 -27.03 -3.89
CA GLU A 56 -0.54 -25.96 -4.86
C GLU A 56 -1.62 -26.32 -5.89
N LYS A 57 -2.83 -25.82 -5.64
CA LYS A 57 -3.81 -25.48 -6.66
C LYS A 57 -4.30 -24.08 -6.32
N MET A 58 -4.08 -23.13 -7.22
CA MET A 58 -4.92 -21.93 -7.28
C MET A 58 -6.33 -22.36 -7.69
N ASP A 59 -7.03 -23.06 -6.81
CA ASP A 59 -8.46 -23.23 -6.90
C ASP A 59 -9.07 -21.91 -6.45
N VAL A 60 -9.50 -21.09 -7.42
CA VAL A 60 -10.48 -20.03 -7.18
C VAL A 60 -11.82 -20.75 -6.93
N THR A 61 -11.92 -21.48 -5.82
CA THR A 61 -13.20 -21.94 -5.31
C THR A 61 -13.91 -20.71 -4.77
N SER A 62 -14.76 -20.21 -5.65
CA SER A 62 -15.60 -19.04 -5.55
C SER A 62 -16.44 -19.02 -4.27
N ASP A 63 -15.90 -18.44 -3.20
CA ASP A 63 -16.72 -17.60 -2.34
C ASP A 63 -16.95 -16.30 -3.10
N ALA A 64 -18.22 -16.07 -3.47
CA ALA A 64 -18.67 -14.91 -4.25
C ALA A 64 -17.89 -13.64 -3.87
N ALA A 65 -17.24 -13.02 -4.86
CA ALA A 65 -16.34 -11.89 -4.67
C ALA A 65 -16.78 -10.99 -3.49
N THR A 66 -15.97 -10.94 -2.43
CA THR A 66 -16.22 -10.14 -1.20
C THR A 66 -16.56 -8.67 -1.52
N ILE A 67 -16.19 -8.23 -2.73
CA ILE A 67 -16.42 -6.89 -3.26
C ILE A 67 -17.30 -7.00 -4.51
N ASN A 68 -18.39 -6.22 -4.53
CA ASN A 68 -19.23 -6.08 -5.71
C ASN A 68 -18.46 -5.38 -6.83
N THR A 69 -18.27 -6.04 -7.98
CA THR A 69 -17.47 -5.54 -9.12
C THR A 69 -18.05 -4.27 -9.76
N LYS A 70 -19.37 -4.03 -9.67
CA LYS A 70 -20.04 -2.85 -10.23
C LYS A 70 -19.88 -1.63 -9.33
N THR A 71 -19.90 -1.82 -8.01
CA THR A 71 -19.89 -0.71 -7.04
C THR A 71 -18.55 -0.54 -6.32
N LEU A 72 -17.65 -1.53 -6.44
CA LEU A 72 -16.39 -1.65 -5.70
C LEU A 72 -16.59 -1.55 -4.18
N ARG A 73 -17.77 -1.97 -3.69
CA ARG A 73 -18.13 -1.95 -2.27
C ARG A 73 -18.16 -3.36 -1.70
N LYS A 74 -17.83 -3.44 -0.41
CA LYS A 74 -18.02 -4.65 0.40
C LYS A 74 -19.51 -4.90 0.69
N LYS A 75 -19.83 -6.04 1.29
CA LYS A 75 -21.18 -6.37 1.79
C LYS A 75 -21.72 -5.29 2.73
N ASP A 76 -20.88 -4.73 3.60
CA ASP A 76 -21.25 -3.66 4.55
C ASP A 76 -21.43 -2.27 3.88
N GLY A 77 -21.32 -2.17 2.56
CA GLY A 77 -21.47 -0.92 1.81
C GLY A 77 -20.27 0.03 1.86
N SER A 78 -19.23 -0.29 2.64
CA SER A 78 -17.97 0.45 2.72
C SER A 78 -17.03 0.12 1.55
N PHE A 79 -16.08 1.02 1.28
CA PHE A 79 -15.02 0.81 0.29
C PHE A 79 -13.86 0.00 0.89
N PRO A 80 -13.16 -0.82 0.09
CA PRO A 80 -11.91 -1.46 0.51
C PRO A 80 -10.86 -0.46 1.02
N SER A 81 -10.06 -0.89 1.99
CA SER A 81 -9.00 -0.08 2.62
C SER A 81 -7.87 0.29 1.63
N TRP A 82 -7.58 -0.59 0.68
CA TRP A 82 -6.59 -0.38 -0.38
C TRP A 82 -7.06 0.58 -1.48
N LEU A 83 -8.36 0.92 -1.52
CA LEU A 83 -8.90 1.81 -2.55
C LEU A 83 -8.60 3.27 -2.18
N SER A 84 -7.95 4.01 -3.07
CA SER A 84 -7.55 5.40 -2.78
C SER A 84 -8.76 6.34 -2.70
N GLY A 85 -8.64 7.45 -1.97
CA GLY A 85 -9.72 8.45 -1.84
C GLY A 85 -10.23 8.96 -3.20
N THR A 86 -9.33 9.13 -4.17
CA THR A 86 -9.68 9.53 -5.55
C THR A 86 -10.50 8.46 -6.26
N GLN A 87 -10.15 7.18 -6.10
CA GLN A 87 -10.92 6.08 -6.67
C GLN A 87 -12.31 5.97 -6.02
N LYS A 88 -12.44 6.21 -4.70
CA LYS A 88 -13.74 6.26 -4.00
C LYS A 88 -14.65 7.34 -4.59
N LYS A 89 -14.11 8.53 -4.86
CA LYS A 89 -14.84 9.64 -5.50
C LYS A 89 -15.28 9.30 -6.93
N LYS A 90 -14.44 8.63 -7.73
CA LYS A 90 -14.80 8.20 -9.09
C LYS A 90 -15.92 7.15 -9.09
N ALA A 91 -15.84 6.14 -8.22
CA ALA A 91 -16.85 5.08 -8.10
C ALA A 91 -18.23 5.63 -7.68
N THR A 92 -18.26 6.55 -6.70
CA THR A 92 -19.53 7.20 -6.27
C THR A 92 -20.14 8.10 -7.34
N LYS A 93 -19.33 8.81 -8.14
CA LYS A 93 -19.83 9.60 -9.28
C LYS A 93 -20.46 8.70 -10.35
N LYS A 94 -19.80 7.59 -10.71
CA LYS A 94 -20.34 6.62 -11.67
C LYS A 94 -21.67 6.02 -11.21
N SER A 95 -21.78 5.62 -9.95
CA SER A 95 -23.03 5.05 -9.44
C SER A 95 -24.19 6.08 -9.40
N LYS A 96 -23.89 7.34 -9.05
CA LYS A 96 -24.87 8.44 -9.12
C LYS A 96 -25.34 8.70 -10.57
N ALA A 97 -24.44 8.66 -11.53
CA ALA A 97 -24.77 8.85 -12.95
C ALA A 97 -25.71 7.73 -13.46
N ILE A 98 -25.42 6.48 -13.13
CA ILE A 98 -26.26 5.32 -13.50
C ILE A 98 -27.66 5.42 -12.86
N LYS A 99 -27.76 5.85 -11.59
CA LYS A 99 -29.07 6.06 -10.95
C LYS A 99 -29.86 7.17 -11.65
N LYS A 100 -29.20 8.27 -12.03
CA LYS A 100 -29.84 9.38 -12.76
C LYS A 100 -30.33 8.95 -14.15
N SER A 101 -29.57 8.16 -14.89
CA SER A 101 -30.00 7.69 -16.21
C SER A 101 -31.21 6.75 -16.09
N LYS A 102 -31.20 5.79 -15.17
CA LYS A 102 -32.35 4.90 -14.92
C LYS A 102 -33.62 5.65 -14.57
N ASN A 103 -33.53 6.67 -13.72
CA ASN A 103 -34.69 7.49 -13.33
C ASN A 103 -35.23 8.34 -14.49
N LYS A 104 -34.36 8.78 -15.42
CA LYS A 104 -34.80 9.48 -16.63
C LYS A 104 -35.52 8.53 -17.58
N THR A 105 -34.94 7.35 -17.83
CA THR A 105 -35.57 6.32 -18.67
C THR A 105 -36.93 5.92 -18.10
N ALA A 106 -37.02 5.64 -16.80
CA ALA A 106 -38.28 5.23 -16.15
C ALA A 106 -39.38 6.32 -16.17
N LYS A 107 -39.01 7.60 -16.26
CA LYS A 107 -39.98 8.70 -16.40
C LYS A 107 -40.46 8.91 -17.83
N ASN A 108 -39.72 8.45 -18.83
CA ASN A 108 -40.07 8.58 -20.24
C ASN A 108 -40.92 7.40 -20.75
N PHE A 109 -41.05 6.34 -19.96
CA PHE A 109 -41.89 5.17 -20.26
C PHE A 109 -43.23 5.17 -19.48
N ARG A 110 -43.55 6.27 -18.79
CA ARG A 110 -44.85 6.50 -18.12
C ARG A 110 -45.58 7.65 -18.78
#